data_AF-A0A5E4LRJ8-F1
#
_entry.id   AF-A0A5E4LRJ8-F1
#
_cell.length_a   1.000
_cell.length_b   1.000
_cell.length_c   1.000
_cell.angle_alpha   90.00
_cell.angle_beta   90.00
_cell.angle_gamma   90.00
#
_symmetry.space_group_name_H-M   'P 1'
#
loop_
_entity.id
_entity.type
_entity.pdbx_description
1 polymer ?
#
loop_
_entity_poly.entity_id
_entity_poly.type
_entity_poly.pdbx_seq_one_letter_code
_entity_poly.pdbx_strand_id
1 'polypeptide(L)'
;MNSELYSALNRSWKSTCKILLGEELGELRDYEDWLAEYCPKPQISKSAISGKEVYLASDYSKLANVISADEISTSKPLSINDIKDIDSLVRAVSEEWAYTGNRVLGNSKFVESSDLVMDSNYVANSLNVSESTNVFYSSLIRLGSKNIFGSGWFGKTEFTIRFFGGFNCKRIFESHIIGDCSDLYFSNQCVNSSELMFCFFQRNQKHKIGNVQLSRDKYFDLKKKLLSEVIQSLKTNKKYPSLFELVNRSKSGKKPPISVPKKQESSDMKPIEKSFASTFKIILKKEPGSITEYENWLASEKMKMEPIQTMFGSTTYRPSHPDLYAISLFPKDLFVTLNEGLELGKIVMDQSALGSIDSITSQLGQIAYFSVEILDGVNKNTIQSPLVYYTNNIYKGFDIVQSENLGVISSAFSSKYIFGGYRNMNSEFCINCHNSLYLSRCLEVDTSTKCADALFCHNSEGLTDSMFCFNVKGKRHAIGNTSLPQADYSKIKESVLEQLSSEILQKKNCRFSIFTIGGMK
;
A
#
# COMPACT_ATOMS: atom_id res chain seq x y z
N MET A 1 -6.90 31.27 11.49
CA MET A 1 -8.20 30.79 12.02
C MET A 1 -8.15 29.27 11.99
N ASN A 2 -8.68 28.58 12.99
CA ASN A 2 -8.75 27.11 12.95
C ASN A 2 -9.89 26.70 12.01
N SER A 3 -9.63 25.80 11.06
CA SER A 3 -10.68 25.28 10.18
C SER A 3 -11.64 24.35 10.94
N GLU A 4 -12.83 24.14 10.39
CA GLU A 4 -13.77 23.12 10.89
C GLU A 4 -13.12 21.72 10.87
N LEU A 5 -12.33 21.45 9.82
CA LEU A 5 -11.51 20.25 9.69
C LEU A 5 -10.56 20.05 10.88
N TYR A 6 -9.68 21.02 11.14
CA TYR A 6 -8.75 20.93 12.27
C TYR A 6 -9.49 20.77 13.61
N SER A 7 -10.63 21.46 13.77
CA SER A 7 -11.45 21.42 14.98
C SER A 7 -12.14 20.06 15.21
N ALA A 8 -12.42 19.31 14.15
CA ALA A 8 -12.91 17.93 14.20
C ALA A 8 -11.77 16.91 14.44
N LEU A 9 -10.65 17.05 13.71
CA LEU A 9 -9.48 16.19 13.84
C LEU A 9 -8.84 16.29 15.23
N ASN A 10 -8.61 17.49 15.74
CA ASN A 10 -7.98 17.71 17.06
C ASN A 10 -8.86 17.19 18.23
N ARG A 11 -10.18 17.32 18.12
CA ARG A 11 -11.13 16.72 19.08
C ARG A 11 -11.05 15.19 19.07
N SER A 12 -10.94 14.63 17.87
CA SER A 12 -10.81 13.19 17.64
C SER A 12 -9.47 12.65 18.12
N TRP A 13 -8.38 13.39 17.91
CA TRP A 13 -7.03 13.15 18.45
C TRP A 13 -7.03 13.05 19.97
N LYS A 14 -7.49 14.09 20.68
CA LYS A 14 -7.51 14.09 22.16
C LYS A 14 -8.34 12.92 22.71
N SER A 15 -9.49 12.65 22.09
CA SER A 15 -10.33 11.49 22.44
C SER A 15 -9.61 10.15 22.19
N THR A 16 -8.86 10.00 21.10
CA THR A 16 -8.02 8.81 20.85
C THR A 16 -6.94 8.66 21.93
N CYS A 17 -6.15 9.70 22.18
CA CYS A 17 -5.06 9.67 23.18
C CYS A 17 -5.59 9.26 24.57
N LYS A 18 -6.71 9.86 25.00
CA LYS A 18 -7.35 9.56 26.28
C LYS A 18 -7.68 8.09 26.49
N ILE A 19 -7.96 7.35 25.41
CA ILE A 19 -8.40 5.96 25.50
C ILE A 19 -7.27 4.97 25.15
N LEU A 20 -6.29 5.34 24.32
CA LEU A 20 -5.10 4.51 24.06
C LEU A 20 -4.04 4.61 25.17
N LEU A 21 -3.86 5.81 25.72
CA LEU A 21 -2.78 6.13 26.66
C LEU A 21 -3.30 6.35 28.09
N GLY A 22 -4.56 6.74 28.23
CA GLY A 22 -5.20 7.07 29.52
C GLY A 22 -5.39 8.57 29.75
N GLU A 23 -4.70 9.42 28.98
CA GLU A 23 -4.74 10.88 29.12
C GLU A 23 -4.81 11.60 27.77
N GLU A 24 -5.36 12.82 27.76
CA GLU A 24 -5.34 13.69 26.60
C GLU A 24 -3.93 14.28 26.40
N LEU A 25 -3.46 14.29 25.15
CA LEU A 25 -2.24 14.98 24.75
C LEU A 25 -2.55 16.44 24.35
N GLY A 26 -1.50 17.15 23.92
CA GLY A 26 -1.58 18.52 23.40
C GLY A 26 -2.39 18.63 22.10
N GLU A 27 -2.26 19.78 21.45
CA GLU A 27 -2.86 20.03 20.14
C GLU A 27 -2.32 19.04 19.09
N LEU A 28 -3.19 18.50 18.23
CA LEU A 28 -2.81 17.52 17.19
C LEU A 28 -1.62 18.01 16.34
N ARG A 29 -1.61 19.31 16.01
CA ARG A 29 -0.55 19.93 15.22
C ARG A 29 0.85 19.81 15.84
N ASP A 30 0.93 19.73 17.17
CA ASP A 30 2.22 19.70 17.87
C ASP A 30 3.02 18.42 17.54
N TYR A 31 2.35 17.40 17.01
CA TYR A 31 2.87 16.05 16.77
C TYR A 31 3.16 15.76 15.29
N GLU A 32 2.87 16.69 14.37
CA GLU A 32 2.80 16.47 12.90
C GLU A 32 4.01 15.75 12.30
N ASP A 33 5.24 16.17 12.62
CA ASP A 33 6.46 15.53 12.09
C ASP A 33 6.53 14.05 12.45
N TRP A 34 6.27 13.71 13.71
CA TRP A 34 6.25 12.32 14.18
C TRP A 34 5.06 11.55 13.59
N LEU A 35 3.92 12.22 13.35
CA LEU A 35 2.81 11.63 12.61
C LEU A 35 3.11 11.44 11.10
N ALA A 36 4.13 12.10 10.55
CA ALA A 36 4.55 11.96 9.15
C ALA A 36 5.56 10.81 8.89
N GLU A 37 6.48 10.51 9.82
CA GLU A 37 7.61 9.54 9.68
C GLU A 37 7.36 8.25 8.82
N TYR A 38 6.30 7.48 9.06
CA TYR A 38 5.98 6.24 8.31
C TYR A 38 5.24 6.42 6.97
N CYS A 39 4.91 7.63 6.56
CA CYS A 39 4.01 7.87 5.44
C CYS A 39 4.77 8.40 4.21
N PRO A 40 4.42 7.93 2.99
CA PRO A 40 4.97 8.49 1.77
C PRO A 40 4.59 9.97 1.70
N LYS A 41 5.59 10.82 1.43
CA LYS A 41 5.35 12.26 1.26
C LYS A 41 4.64 12.48 -0.09
N PRO A 42 3.57 13.29 -0.15
CA PRO A 42 2.92 13.62 -1.42
C PRO A 42 3.92 14.28 -2.37
N GLN A 43 3.81 13.96 -3.66
CA GLN A 43 4.39 14.82 -4.68
C GLN A 43 3.56 16.10 -4.69
N ILE A 44 4.18 17.22 -4.31
CA ILE A 44 3.55 18.55 -4.35
C ILE A 44 4.03 19.25 -5.61
N SER A 45 3.09 19.68 -6.43
CA SER A 45 3.33 20.51 -7.61
C SER A 45 2.56 21.83 -7.52
N LYS A 46 2.81 22.73 -8.48
CA LYS A 46 1.95 23.90 -8.72
C LYS A 46 1.09 23.64 -9.95
N SER A 47 -0.17 24.07 -9.91
CA SER A 47 -1.07 23.97 -11.06
C SER A 47 -0.53 24.78 -12.24
N ALA A 48 -0.48 24.17 -13.42
CA ALA A 48 -0.14 24.82 -14.69
C ALA A 48 -1.18 25.86 -15.13
N ILE A 49 -2.37 25.87 -14.52
CA ILE A 49 -3.46 26.82 -14.81
C ILE A 49 -3.47 27.98 -13.80
N SER A 50 -3.37 27.68 -12.50
CA SER A 50 -3.60 28.67 -11.43
C SER A 50 -2.40 28.95 -10.52
N GLY A 51 -1.33 28.16 -10.61
CA GLY A 51 -0.19 28.23 -9.69
C GLY A 51 -0.48 27.74 -8.26
N LYS A 52 -1.71 27.28 -7.95
CA LYS A 52 -2.06 26.75 -6.61
C LYS A 52 -1.42 25.38 -6.36
N GLU A 53 -1.37 24.95 -5.11
CA GLU A 53 -0.75 23.66 -4.76
C GLU A 53 -1.60 22.47 -5.18
N VAL A 54 -0.95 21.47 -5.75
CA VAL A 54 -1.55 20.19 -6.16
C VAL A 54 -0.80 19.06 -5.48
N TYR A 55 -1.49 18.33 -4.63
CA TYR A 55 -1.01 17.12 -3.96
C TYR A 55 -1.32 15.92 -4.85
N LEU A 56 -0.34 15.05 -5.05
CA LEU A 56 -0.42 13.86 -5.89
C LEU A 56 -0.07 12.61 -5.08
N ALA A 57 -0.92 11.58 -5.18
CA ALA A 57 -0.80 10.30 -4.50
C ALA A 57 0.05 9.25 -5.23
N SER A 58 0.65 9.62 -6.35
CA SER A 58 1.55 8.80 -7.21
C SER A 58 2.68 9.69 -7.73
N ASP A 59 3.90 9.15 -7.94
CA ASP A 59 5.05 9.91 -8.50
C ASP A 59 4.93 10.00 -10.04
N TYR A 60 4.25 11.02 -10.54
CA TYR A 60 4.09 11.29 -11.97
C TYR A 60 5.28 12.09 -12.53
N SER A 61 5.59 11.91 -13.82
CA SER A 61 6.74 12.54 -14.48
C SER A 61 6.83 14.06 -14.24
N LYS A 62 7.98 14.50 -13.71
CA LYS A 62 8.27 15.88 -13.30
C LYS A 62 8.39 16.88 -14.48
N LEU A 63 8.28 16.39 -15.72
CA LEU A 63 8.25 17.20 -16.95
C LEU A 63 6.83 17.48 -17.46
N ALA A 64 5.83 16.79 -16.89
CA ALA A 64 4.43 16.90 -17.26
C ALA A 64 3.76 18.12 -16.61
N ASN A 65 2.69 18.62 -17.24
CA ASN A 65 1.82 19.59 -16.58
C ASN A 65 1.03 18.91 -15.45
N VAL A 66 0.72 19.65 -14.40
CA VAL A 66 -0.11 19.20 -13.28
C VAL A 66 -1.24 20.21 -13.08
N ILE A 67 -2.46 19.75 -12.80
CA ILE A 67 -3.63 20.56 -12.47
C ILE A 67 -4.38 19.97 -11.28
N SER A 68 -5.24 20.77 -10.65
CA SER A 68 -6.13 20.32 -9.58
C SER A 68 -7.44 19.76 -10.15
N ALA A 69 -8.12 18.86 -9.42
CA ALA A 69 -9.35 18.20 -9.88
C ALA A 69 -10.53 19.15 -10.17
N ASP A 70 -10.54 20.34 -9.57
CA ASP A 70 -11.49 21.43 -9.82
C ASP A 70 -11.15 22.31 -11.05
N GLU A 71 -10.03 22.02 -11.74
CA GLU A 71 -9.53 22.78 -12.90
C GLU A 71 -9.65 22.02 -14.23
N ILE A 72 -10.25 20.82 -14.20
CA ILE A 72 -10.46 19.98 -15.38
C ILE A 72 -11.42 20.68 -16.35
N SER A 73 -10.96 20.91 -17.58
CA SER A 73 -11.72 21.58 -18.64
C SER A 73 -11.87 20.69 -19.89
N THR A 74 -12.64 21.15 -20.88
CA THR A 74 -12.82 20.43 -22.15
C THR A 74 -11.66 20.71 -23.11
N SER A 75 -10.88 19.67 -23.43
CA SER A 75 -9.78 19.73 -24.40
C SER A 75 -10.25 19.95 -25.84
N LYS A 76 -9.32 20.38 -26.71
CA LYS A 76 -9.58 20.56 -28.15
C LYS A 76 -9.88 19.22 -28.87
N PRO A 77 -10.66 19.19 -29.97
CA PRO A 77 -10.83 18.00 -30.79
C PRO A 77 -9.56 17.62 -31.57
N LEU A 78 -9.26 16.32 -31.66
CA LEU A 78 -8.18 15.80 -32.50
C LEU A 78 -8.59 15.66 -33.97
N SER A 79 -7.64 15.86 -34.88
CA SER A 79 -7.77 15.54 -36.30
C SER A 79 -7.33 14.09 -36.56
N ILE A 80 -8.19 13.33 -37.24
CA ILE A 80 -7.96 11.89 -37.51
C ILE A 80 -6.77 11.67 -38.47
N ASN A 81 -6.51 12.62 -39.37
CA ASN A 81 -5.47 12.51 -40.40
C ASN A 81 -4.04 12.53 -39.83
N ASP A 82 -3.89 13.02 -38.60
CA ASP A 82 -2.60 13.15 -37.91
C ASP A 82 -2.23 11.88 -37.13
N ILE A 83 -3.18 10.96 -36.92
CA ILE A 83 -3.00 9.70 -36.18
C ILE A 83 -2.60 8.59 -37.16
N LYS A 84 -1.35 8.14 -37.10
CA LYS A 84 -0.78 7.08 -37.98
C LYS A 84 -0.25 5.87 -37.22
N ASP A 85 0.23 6.11 -36.00
CA ASP A 85 0.91 5.21 -35.10
C ASP A 85 0.81 5.77 -33.67
N ILE A 86 1.34 5.07 -32.66
CA ILE A 86 1.31 5.59 -31.28
C ILE A 86 2.15 6.86 -31.10
N ASP A 87 3.23 7.03 -31.88
CA ASP A 87 4.18 8.13 -31.76
C ASP A 87 3.62 9.46 -32.29
N SER A 88 2.80 9.41 -33.33
CA SER A 88 2.01 10.53 -33.84
C SER A 88 0.82 10.82 -32.92
N LEU A 89 0.15 9.81 -32.38
CA LEU A 89 -0.91 10.00 -31.38
C LEU A 89 -0.39 10.72 -30.12
N VAL A 90 0.74 10.30 -29.55
CA VAL A 90 1.33 10.95 -28.36
C VAL A 90 1.65 12.42 -28.62
N ARG A 91 2.25 12.74 -29.77
CA ARG A 91 2.53 14.13 -30.17
C ARG A 91 1.28 14.96 -30.43
N ALA A 92 0.17 14.34 -30.83
CA ALA A 92 -1.10 15.04 -31.03
C ALA A 92 -1.83 15.37 -29.70
N VAL A 93 -1.44 14.77 -28.57
CA VAL A 93 -2.07 15.00 -27.25
C VAL A 93 -1.13 15.62 -26.19
N SER A 94 0.18 15.69 -26.43
CA SER A 94 1.17 16.06 -25.41
C SER A 94 1.04 17.50 -24.89
N GLU A 95 0.61 18.45 -25.72
CA GLU A 95 0.38 19.85 -25.30
C GLU A 95 -0.82 19.99 -24.34
N GLU A 96 -1.88 19.19 -24.55
CA GLU A 96 -3.11 19.20 -23.74
C GLU A 96 -3.01 18.27 -22.52
N TRP A 97 -1.89 17.55 -22.35
CA TRP A 97 -1.71 16.59 -21.24
C TRP A 97 -1.49 17.32 -19.92
N ALA A 98 -2.27 16.96 -18.90
CA ALA A 98 -1.99 17.29 -17.50
C ALA A 98 -2.39 16.15 -16.56
N TYR A 99 -1.52 15.82 -15.60
CA TYR A 99 -1.89 14.96 -14.48
C TYR A 99 -2.73 15.72 -13.46
N THR A 100 -3.59 15.02 -12.73
CA THR A 100 -4.56 15.63 -11.82
C THR A 100 -4.41 15.13 -10.40
N GLY A 101 -4.24 16.06 -9.46
CA GLY A 101 -4.25 15.82 -8.02
C GLY A 101 -5.38 16.56 -7.30
N ASN A 102 -5.30 16.65 -5.97
CA ASN A 102 -6.38 17.15 -5.10
C ASN A 102 -7.72 16.42 -5.31
N ARG A 103 -7.67 15.12 -5.66
CA ARG A 103 -8.83 14.34 -6.08
C ARG A 103 -9.74 14.00 -4.89
N VAL A 104 -10.87 14.71 -4.79
CA VAL A 104 -11.92 14.47 -3.78
C VAL A 104 -13.17 13.95 -4.47
N LEU A 105 -13.59 12.74 -4.12
CA LEU A 105 -14.59 11.92 -4.82
C LEU A 105 -15.67 11.39 -3.86
N GLY A 106 -16.83 11.03 -4.42
CA GLY A 106 -17.97 10.53 -3.64
C GLY A 106 -18.54 11.57 -2.66
N ASN A 107 -19.15 11.12 -1.57
CA ASN A 107 -19.68 11.95 -0.49
C ASN A 107 -18.58 12.35 0.52
N SER A 108 -17.46 12.88 0.02
CA SER A 108 -16.33 13.34 0.84
C SER A 108 -16.52 14.79 1.30
N LYS A 109 -16.09 15.10 2.53
CA LYS A 109 -16.21 16.44 3.13
C LYS A 109 -15.04 16.77 4.05
N PHE A 110 -14.70 18.06 4.10
CA PHE A 110 -13.61 18.61 4.91
C PHE A 110 -12.28 17.90 4.62
N VAL A 111 -11.70 18.26 3.47
CA VAL A 111 -10.45 17.68 2.96
C VAL A 111 -9.46 18.82 2.69
N GLU A 112 -8.28 18.76 3.31
CA GLU A 112 -7.17 19.71 3.11
C GLU A 112 -5.89 18.93 2.79
N SER A 113 -5.03 19.46 1.91
CA SER A 113 -3.70 18.91 1.61
C SER A 113 -3.64 17.40 1.32
N SER A 114 -4.62 16.86 0.58
CA SER A 114 -4.83 15.42 0.40
C SER A 114 -5.23 15.07 -1.03
N ASP A 115 -4.97 13.82 -1.45
CA ASP A 115 -5.27 13.32 -2.80
C ASP A 115 -5.78 11.88 -2.80
N LEU A 116 -6.62 11.58 -3.79
CA LEU A 116 -7.44 10.37 -3.92
C LEU A 116 -8.21 10.06 -2.62
N VAL A 117 -9.11 10.97 -2.24
CA VAL A 117 -10.01 10.86 -1.08
C VAL A 117 -11.42 10.53 -1.58
N MET A 118 -11.99 9.40 -1.15
CA MET A 118 -13.26 8.85 -1.65
C MET A 118 -14.22 8.52 -0.50
N ASP A 119 -15.45 9.01 -0.55
CA ASP A 119 -16.50 8.80 0.47
C ASP A 119 -16.00 8.97 1.93
N SER A 120 -15.15 9.97 2.17
CA SER A 120 -14.39 10.14 3.41
C SER A 120 -14.53 11.53 4.01
N ASN A 121 -14.57 11.60 5.35
CA ASN A 121 -14.93 12.80 6.09
C ASN A 121 -13.84 13.17 7.10
N TYR A 122 -13.41 14.43 7.09
CA TYR A 122 -12.31 14.95 7.90
C TYR A 122 -10.97 14.25 7.60
N VAL A 123 -10.34 14.65 6.50
CA VAL A 123 -9.08 14.07 6.00
C VAL A 123 -8.05 15.18 5.73
N ALA A 124 -6.86 15.10 6.32
CA ALA A 124 -5.77 16.05 6.05
C ALA A 124 -4.40 15.38 5.89
N ASN A 125 -3.53 15.97 5.06
CA ASN A 125 -2.16 15.53 4.79
C ASN A 125 -2.06 14.03 4.42
N SER A 126 -3.05 13.48 3.72
CA SER A 126 -3.24 12.04 3.54
C SER A 126 -3.50 11.64 2.09
N LEU A 127 -3.15 10.40 1.74
CA LEU A 127 -3.12 9.90 0.35
C LEU A 127 -3.85 8.56 0.21
N ASN A 128 -4.59 8.37 -0.89
CA ASN A 128 -5.28 7.11 -1.18
C ASN A 128 -6.21 6.66 -0.02
N VAL A 129 -7.22 7.49 0.31
CA VAL A 129 -8.13 7.31 1.45
C VAL A 129 -9.55 7.00 0.98
N SER A 130 -10.14 5.87 1.38
CA SER A 130 -11.54 5.54 1.08
C SER A 130 -12.38 5.14 2.30
N GLU A 131 -13.68 5.46 2.26
CA GLU A 131 -14.71 5.10 3.24
C GLU A 131 -14.37 5.43 4.71
N SER A 132 -13.62 6.51 4.96
CA SER A 132 -12.92 6.73 6.22
C SER A 132 -13.24 8.08 6.88
N THR A 133 -13.20 8.11 8.21
CA THR A 133 -13.50 9.30 9.02
C THR A 133 -12.35 9.61 9.99
N ASN A 134 -11.99 10.89 10.09
CA ASN A 134 -10.90 11.40 10.93
C ASN A 134 -9.54 10.74 10.59
N VAL A 135 -8.91 11.19 9.51
CA VAL A 135 -7.63 10.67 9.00
C VAL A 135 -6.60 11.80 8.89
N PHE A 136 -5.40 11.59 9.43
CA PHE A 136 -4.32 12.60 9.42
C PHE A 136 -2.96 11.94 9.18
N TYR A 137 -2.12 12.54 8.32
CA TYR A 137 -0.80 12.02 7.92
C TYR A 137 -0.81 10.50 7.68
N SER A 138 -1.58 10.06 6.69
CA SER A 138 -1.85 8.64 6.49
C SER A 138 -1.93 8.26 5.01
N SER A 139 -1.54 7.02 4.67
CA SER A 139 -1.61 6.51 3.30
C SER A 139 -2.33 5.16 3.18
N LEU A 140 -2.96 4.94 2.01
CA LEU A 140 -3.50 3.62 1.59
C LEU A 140 -4.63 3.09 2.48
N ILE A 141 -5.42 4.02 3.03
CA ILE A 141 -6.50 3.78 3.98
C ILE A 141 -7.74 3.34 3.22
N ARG A 142 -8.34 2.18 3.55
CA ARG A 142 -9.60 1.73 2.93
C ARG A 142 -10.56 1.20 3.98
N LEU A 143 -11.85 1.25 3.68
CA LEU A 143 -12.94 0.63 4.45
C LEU A 143 -13.02 1.12 5.91
N GLY A 144 -13.99 1.98 6.25
CA GLY A 144 -14.49 2.22 7.61
C GLY A 144 -13.46 2.52 8.71
N SER A 145 -12.77 3.66 8.61
CA SER A 145 -11.94 4.19 9.70
C SER A 145 -12.70 5.18 10.58
N LYS A 146 -12.44 5.18 11.89
CA LYS A 146 -12.77 6.27 12.80
C LYS A 146 -11.59 6.52 13.74
N ASN A 147 -10.74 7.45 13.30
CA ASN A 147 -9.49 7.94 13.94
C ASN A 147 -8.22 7.13 13.63
N ILE A 148 -7.43 7.62 12.67
CA ILE A 148 -6.05 7.19 12.36
C ILE A 148 -5.17 8.44 12.28
N PHE A 149 -4.18 8.58 13.17
CA PHE A 149 -3.25 9.71 13.15
C PHE A 149 -1.83 9.22 13.52
N GLY A 150 -0.95 8.85 12.60
CA GLY A 150 -1.17 8.48 11.20
C GLY A 150 -0.41 7.19 10.90
N SER A 151 -0.46 6.63 9.69
CA SER A 151 0.21 5.37 9.31
C SER A 151 -0.01 4.99 7.82
N GLY A 152 0.61 3.91 7.33
CA GLY A 152 0.37 3.31 6.01
C GLY A 152 -0.15 1.85 6.04
N TRP A 153 -1.12 1.54 5.17
CA TRP A 153 -1.59 0.19 4.75
C TRP A 153 -2.54 -0.61 5.66
N PHE A 154 -3.86 -0.34 5.67
CA PHE A 154 -4.85 -1.20 6.38
C PHE A 154 -6.31 -1.08 5.90
N GLY A 155 -7.14 -2.02 6.38
CA GLY A 155 -8.61 -1.94 6.43
C GLY A 155 -9.18 -1.83 7.85
N LYS A 156 -10.37 -1.19 8.00
CA LYS A 156 -11.23 -0.93 9.19
C LYS A 156 -10.56 -0.77 10.56
N THR A 157 -10.81 0.40 11.20
CA THR A 157 -10.17 0.73 12.48
C THR A 157 -10.92 1.71 13.38
N GLU A 158 -10.81 1.45 14.68
CA GLU A 158 -11.18 2.31 15.82
C GLU A 158 -10.21 1.95 16.98
N PHE A 159 -9.10 2.62 17.28
CA PHE A 159 -8.56 3.94 16.94
C PHE A 159 -7.01 3.77 16.96
N THR A 160 -6.19 4.51 16.20
CA THR A 160 -4.71 4.27 16.20
C THR A 160 -3.78 5.47 15.93
N ILE A 161 -2.61 5.43 16.58
CA ILE A 161 -1.43 6.33 16.55
C ILE A 161 -0.24 5.46 17.03
N ARG A 162 0.90 5.15 16.41
CA ARG A 162 1.43 5.22 15.06
C ARG A 162 1.67 3.78 14.52
N PHE A 163 0.70 3.22 13.81
CA PHE A 163 0.76 1.82 13.38
C PHE A 163 1.60 1.62 12.09
N PHE A 164 1.74 0.40 11.56
CA PHE A 164 2.00 0.13 10.12
C PHE A 164 1.61 -1.31 9.70
N GLY A 165 0.70 -1.45 8.73
CA GLY A 165 0.32 -2.75 8.11
C GLY A 165 -0.66 -3.64 8.90
N GLY A 166 -1.93 -3.75 8.46
CA GLY A 166 -2.87 -4.74 9.03
C GLY A 166 -4.35 -4.66 8.61
N PHE A 167 -5.23 -5.27 9.43
CA PHE A 167 -6.70 -5.26 9.41
C PHE A 167 -7.22 -5.92 10.72
N ASN A 168 -8.51 -6.03 11.00
CA ASN A 168 -9.42 -4.88 11.16
C ASN A 168 -9.31 -4.42 12.62
N CYS A 169 -8.41 -3.49 12.90
CA CYS A 169 -7.83 -3.29 14.24
C CYS A 169 -8.71 -2.44 15.17
N LYS A 170 -8.77 -2.78 16.48
CA LYS A 170 -9.29 -1.86 17.50
C LYS A 170 -8.32 -1.63 18.65
N ARG A 171 -8.06 -0.35 18.93
CA ARG A 171 -7.10 0.22 19.91
C ARG A 171 -5.66 -0.28 19.74
N ILE A 172 -4.81 0.45 19.03
CA ILE A 172 -3.38 0.07 18.85
C ILE A 172 -2.48 1.31 18.87
N PHE A 173 -1.35 1.23 19.57
CA PHE A 173 -0.31 2.27 19.57
C PHE A 173 1.09 1.72 19.29
N GLU A 174 1.72 2.15 18.19
CA GLU A 174 3.04 1.68 17.72
C GLU A 174 3.13 0.15 17.59
N SER A 175 2.69 -0.43 16.47
CA SER A 175 2.81 -1.88 16.22
C SER A 175 2.80 -2.17 14.72
N HIS A 176 3.28 -3.35 14.32
CA HIS A 176 3.54 -3.66 12.91
C HIS A 176 3.17 -5.09 12.53
N ILE A 177 2.64 -5.27 11.30
CA ILE A 177 2.45 -6.57 10.65
C ILE A 177 1.65 -7.55 11.53
N ILE A 178 0.36 -7.27 11.71
CA ILE A 178 -0.54 -8.05 12.58
C ILE A 178 -1.82 -8.47 11.86
N GLY A 179 -2.51 -9.48 12.39
CA GLY A 179 -3.86 -9.88 11.94
C GLY A 179 -4.81 -10.08 13.12
N ASP A 180 -6.00 -9.47 13.06
CA ASP A 180 -7.09 -9.64 14.03
C ASP A 180 -6.66 -9.56 15.51
N CYS A 181 -6.01 -8.45 15.87
CA CYS A 181 -5.54 -8.17 17.23
C CYS A 181 -6.12 -6.86 17.80
N SER A 182 -6.17 -6.74 19.13
CA SER A 182 -6.64 -5.54 19.85
C SER A 182 -5.82 -5.20 21.09
N ASP A 183 -5.70 -3.91 21.43
CA ASP A 183 -4.88 -3.41 22.54
C ASP A 183 -3.42 -3.90 22.48
N LEU A 184 -2.70 -3.41 21.44
CA LEU A 184 -1.28 -3.70 21.21
C LEU A 184 -0.42 -2.45 21.29
N TYR A 185 0.73 -2.63 21.92
CA TYR A 185 1.71 -1.60 22.21
C TYR A 185 3.10 -2.14 21.88
N PHE A 186 3.87 -1.43 21.06
CA PHE A 186 5.26 -1.77 20.68
C PHE A 186 5.49 -3.23 20.24
N SER A 187 4.53 -3.81 19.52
CA SER A 187 4.51 -5.24 19.19
C SER A 187 4.58 -5.50 17.67
N ASN A 188 5.15 -6.63 17.28
CA ASN A 188 5.32 -7.02 15.88
C ASN A 188 4.85 -8.46 15.64
N GLN A 189 4.33 -8.76 14.44
CA GLN A 189 4.05 -10.14 14.04
C GLN A 189 3.14 -10.89 15.02
N CYS A 190 2.03 -10.27 15.45
CA CYS A 190 1.06 -10.88 16.36
C CYS A 190 -0.26 -11.18 15.63
N VAL A 191 -0.89 -12.33 15.91
CA VAL A 191 -2.18 -12.72 15.28
C VAL A 191 -3.16 -13.29 16.32
N ASN A 192 -4.45 -12.97 16.18
CA ASN A 192 -5.55 -13.41 17.05
C ASN A 192 -5.31 -13.18 18.55
N SER A 193 -4.60 -12.10 18.90
CA SER A 193 -4.09 -11.83 20.25
C SER A 193 -4.54 -10.47 20.77
N SER A 194 -4.64 -10.30 22.09
CA SER A 194 -5.09 -9.03 22.67
C SER A 194 -4.37 -8.67 23.96
N GLU A 195 -4.26 -7.38 24.31
CA GLU A 195 -3.58 -6.93 25.53
C GLU A 195 -2.10 -7.39 25.55
N LEU A 196 -1.33 -6.89 24.58
CA LEU A 196 0.09 -7.20 24.38
C LEU A 196 0.96 -5.93 24.42
N MET A 197 2.12 -6.00 25.07
CA MET A 197 3.10 -4.92 25.07
C MET A 197 4.52 -5.48 24.82
N PHE A 198 5.30 -4.91 23.90
CA PHE A 198 6.63 -5.41 23.53
C PHE A 198 6.67 -6.90 23.18
N CYS A 199 5.69 -7.39 22.41
CA CYS A 199 5.53 -8.81 22.08
C CYS A 199 5.82 -9.10 20.60
N PHE A 200 6.38 -10.29 20.33
CA PHE A 200 6.86 -10.71 19.03
C PHE A 200 6.39 -12.13 18.70
N PHE A 201 5.88 -12.35 17.47
CA PHE A 201 5.46 -13.68 16.96
C PHE A 201 4.38 -14.40 17.79
N GLN A 202 3.59 -13.68 18.58
CA GLN A 202 2.56 -14.28 19.43
C GLN A 202 1.33 -14.71 18.60
N ARG A 203 0.70 -15.82 18.99
CA ARG A 203 -0.50 -16.40 18.35
C ARG A 203 -1.51 -16.82 19.42
N ASN A 204 -2.74 -16.30 19.36
CA ASN A 204 -3.81 -16.59 20.33
C ASN A 204 -3.46 -16.27 21.81
N GLN A 205 -2.65 -15.22 22.07
CA GLN A 205 -2.13 -14.88 23.41
C GLN A 205 -2.83 -13.66 24.02
N LYS A 206 -2.81 -13.55 25.37
CA LYS A 206 -3.37 -12.39 26.09
C LYS A 206 -2.56 -12.00 27.33
N HIS A 207 -2.57 -10.71 27.69
CA HIS A 207 -1.95 -10.16 28.90
C HIS A 207 -0.44 -10.47 29.00
N LYS A 208 0.32 -10.09 27.97
CA LYS A 208 1.78 -10.31 27.92
C LYS A 208 2.58 -9.02 27.83
N ILE A 209 3.74 -8.99 28.48
CA ILE A 209 4.76 -7.95 28.33
C ILE A 209 6.11 -8.61 28.06
N GLY A 210 6.82 -8.26 26.98
CA GLY A 210 8.12 -8.88 26.66
C GLY A 210 8.04 -10.39 26.40
N ASN A 211 6.96 -10.84 25.75
CA ASN A 211 6.51 -12.24 25.64
C ASN A 211 6.20 -12.98 26.97
N VAL A 212 6.48 -12.40 28.15
CA VAL A 212 6.19 -12.98 29.46
C VAL A 212 4.68 -12.99 29.72
N GLN A 213 4.14 -14.15 30.10
CA GLN A 213 2.74 -14.26 30.54
C GLN A 213 2.56 -13.69 31.95
N LEU A 214 1.56 -12.83 32.12
CA LEU A 214 1.20 -12.25 33.41
C LEU A 214 -0.21 -12.68 33.84
N SER A 215 -0.52 -12.51 35.13
CA SER A 215 -1.90 -12.46 35.60
C SER A 215 -2.56 -11.16 35.11
N ARG A 216 -3.90 -11.17 35.01
CA ARG A 216 -4.68 -10.04 34.47
C ARG A 216 -4.34 -8.72 35.18
N ASP A 217 -4.36 -8.72 36.50
CA ASP A 217 -4.26 -7.50 37.29
C ASP A 217 -2.83 -6.93 37.23
N LYS A 218 -1.81 -7.80 37.38
CA LYS A 218 -0.39 -7.45 37.19
C LYS A 218 -0.11 -6.90 35.79
N TYR A 219 -0.80 -7.40 34.76
CA TYR A 219 -0.70 -6.84 33.41
C TYR A 219 -1.27 -5.42 33.34
N PHE A 220 -2.47 -5.17 33.87
CA PHE A 220 -3.09 -3.83 33.80
C PHE A 220 -2.36 -2.79 34.67
N ASP A 221 -1.84 -3.18 35.83
CA ASP A 221 -1.00 -2.31 36.66
C ASP A 221 0.29 -1.90 35.93
N LEU A 222 0.98 -2.86 35.29
CA LEU A 222 2.18 -2.57 34.50
C LEU A 222 1.86 -1.78 33.22
N LYS A 223 0.80 -2.12 32.48
CA LYS A 223 0.33 -1.35 31.30
C LYS A 223 0.09 0.11 31.69
N LYS A 224 -0.64 0.36 32.80
CA LYS A 224 -0.89 1.71 33.31
C LYS A 224 0.40 2.45 33.65
N LYS A 225 1.35 1.80 34.31
CA LYS A 225 2.66 2.40 34.62
C LYS A 225 3.42 2.78 33.34
N LEU A 226 3.63 1.81 32.45
CA LEU A 226 4.43 1.99 31.23
C LEU A 226 3.80 3.03 30.29
N LEU A 227 2.47 3.10 30.19
CA LEU A 227 1.79 4.15 29.44
C LEU A 227 1.98 5.56 30.05
N SER A 228 2.13 5.70 31.37
CA SER A 228 2.44 7.00 31.98
C SER A 228 3.86 7.49 31.64
N GLU A 229 4.83 6.56 31.53
CA GLU A 229 6.19 6.85 31.05
C GLU A 229 6.15 7.31 29.57
N VAL A 230 5.35 6.63 28.73
CA VAL A 230 5.09 7.00 27.32
C VAL A 230 4.42 8.37 27.21
N ILE A 231 3.39 8.67 28.01
CA ILE A 231 2.70 9.97 28.03
C ILE A 231 3.66 11.10 28.39
N GLN A 232 4.50 10.92 29.42
CA GLN A 232 5.42 11.98 29.83
C GLN A 232 6.43 12.32 28.73
N SER A 233 6.94 11.29 28.04
CA SER A 233 7.80 11.48 26.87
C SER A 233 7.05 12.20 25.73
N LEU A 234 5.82 11.78 25.39
CA LEU A 234 5.01 12.42 24.34
C LEU A 234 4.67 13.89 24.64
N LYS A 235 4.33 14.22 25.90
CA LYS A 235 4.06 15.61 26.30
C LYS A 235 5.30 16.50 26.20
N THR A 236 6.47 15.96 26.55
CA THR A 236 7.76 16.69 26.59
C THR A 236 8.36 16.84 25.19
N ASN A 237 8.48 15.74 24.47
CA ASN A 237 9.25 15.63 23.23
C ASN A 237 8.40 15.79 21.96
N LYS A 238 7.06 15.82 22.10
CA LYS A 238 6.07 15.78 21.00
C LYS A 238 6.18 14.59 20.04
N LYS A 239 6.96 13.59 20.43
CA LYS A 239 7.12 12.32 19.74
C LYS A 239 7.53 11.21 20.69
N TYR A 240 7.46 9.98 20.23
CA TYR A 240 7.94 8.81 20.94
C TYR A 240 8.74 7.91 19.99
N PRO A 241 9.87 7.30 20.41
CA PRO A 241 10.67 6.46 19.52
C PRO A 241 9.87 5.30 18.93
N SER A 242 10.10 5.05 17.65
CA SER A 242 9.57 3.90 16.92
C SER A 242 9.99 2.57 17.55
N LEU A 243 9.24 1.48 17.29
CA LEU A 243 9.67 0.14 17.71
C LEU A 243 11.08 -0.19 17.20
N PHE A 244 11.40 0.20 15.97
CA PHE A 244 12.71 -0.02 15.35
C PHE A 244 13.83 0.74 16.08
N GLU A 245 13.62 2.01 16.44
CA GLU A 245 14.59 2.76 17.28
C GLU A 245 14.77 2.16 18.67
N LEU A 246 13.70 1.66 19.29
CA LEU A 246 13.80 1.03 20.62
C LEU A 246 14.61 -0.26 20.57
N VAL A 247 14.41 -1.08 19.54
CA VAL A 247 15.20 -2.30 19.33
C VAL A 247 16.66 -1.98 19.01
N ASN A 248 16.92 -0.98 18.15
CA ASN A 248 18.28 -0.54 17.80
C ASN A 248 19.08 0.08 18.96
N ARG A 249 18.42 0.42 20.09
CA ARG A 249 19.07 0.84 21.34
C ARG A 249 19.46 -0.34 22.24
N SER A 250 18.84 -1.50 22.07
CA SER A 250 19.23 -2.72 22.77
C SER A 250 20.58 -3.21 22.23
N LYS A 251 21.38 -3.83 23.10
CA LYS A 251 22.43 -4.73 22.62
C LYS A 251 21.76 -5.97 22.04
N SER A 252 22.15 -6.39 20.84
CA SER A 252 21.69 -7.65 20.27
C SER A 252 22.20 -8.82 21.14
N GLY A 253 21.31 -9.77 21.44
CA GLY A 253 21.68 -10.98 22.18
C GLY A 253 22.63 -11.88 21.40
N LYS A 254 23.18 -12.91 22.05
CA LYS A 254 23.75 -14.04 21.31
C LYS A 254 22.62 -14.70 20.51
N LYS A 255 22.82 -14.92 19.21
CA LYS A 255 21.86 -15.61 18.33
C LYS A 255 21.37 -16.90 19.01
N PRO A 256 20.07 -17.02 19.32
CA PRO A 256 19.55 -18.15 20.08
C PRO A 256 19.55 -19.44 19.23
N PRO A 257 19.71 -20.62 19.83
CA PRO A 257 19.51 -21.89 19.14
C PRO A 257 18.00 -22.13 18.93
N ILE A 258 17.59 -22.28 17.68
CA ILE A 258 16.22 -22.67 17.30
C ILE A 258 16.24 -23.86 16.33
N SER A 259 15.17 -24.65 16.32
CA SER A 259 14.98 -25.77 15.40
C SER A 259 13.86 -25.44 14.43
N VAL A 260 14.21 -25.00 13.22
CA VAL A 260 13.24 -24.52 12.23
C VAL A 260 12.67 -25.71 11.44
N PRO A 261 11.34 -25.91 11.40
CA PRO A 261 10.74 -26.90 10.51
C PRO A 261 11.02 -26.57 9.04
N LYS A 262 11.62 -27.51 8.30
CA LYS A 262 11.84 -27.37 6.86
C LYS A 262 10.51 -27.21 6.13
N LYS A 263 10.22 -25.99 5.68
CA LYS A 263 9.08 -25.68 4.82
C LYS A 263 9.33 -26.33 3.45
N GLN A 264 8.42 -27.19 2.99
CA GLN A 264 8.42 -27.61 1.60
C GLN A 264 7.92 -26.42 0.76
N GLU A 265 8.83 -25.78 0.03
CA GLU A 265 8.44 -24.76 -0.94
C GLU A 265 7.71 -25.39 -2.13
N SER A 266 6.78 -24.63 -2.70
CA SER A 266 6.10 -24.99 -3.94
C SER A 266 6.72 -24.23 -5.10
N SER A 267 6.67 -24.81 -6.30
CA SER A 267 7.37 -24.30 -7.48
C SER A 267 6.60 -24.56 -8.79
N ASP A 268 5.30 -24.85 -8.72
CA ASP A 268 4.52 -25.14 -9.92
C ASP A 268 4.11 -23.85 -10.64
N MET A 269 4.98 -23.39 -11.53
CA MET A 269 4.70 -22.22 -12.38
C MET A 269 3.57 -22.46 -13.40
N LYS A 270 3.19 -23.71 -13.71
CA LYS A 270 2.27 -24.03 -14.82
C LYS A 270 0.91 -23.32 -14.76
N PRO A 271 0.16 -23.29 -13.64
CA PRO A 271 -1.09 -22.53 -13.55
C PRO A 271 -0.89 -21.01 -13.71
N ILE A 272 0.27 -20.49 -13.29
CA ILE A 272 0.60 -19.06 -13.35
C ILE A 272 0.93 -18.67 -14.80
N GLU A 273 1.81 -19.43 -15.46
CA GLU A 273 2.19 -19.24 -16.86
C GLU A 273 0.99 -19.38 -17.81
N LYS A 274 0.10 -20.36 -17.55
CA LYS A 274 -1.16 -20.53 -18.29
C LYS A 274 -2.05 -19.29 -18.21
N SER A 275 -2.16 -18.69 -17.02
CA SER A 275 -2.98 -17.49 -16.78
C SER A 275 -2.34 -16.23 -17.34
N PHE A 276 -1.00 -16.13 -17.28
CA PHE A 276 -0.20 -15.12 -17.95
C PHE A 276 -0.43 -15.12 -19.47
N ALA A 277 -0.17 -16.25 -20.12
CA ALA A 277 -0.36 -16.41 -21.56
C ALA A 277 -1.81 -16.16 -21.99
N SER A 278 -2.80 -16.66 -21.23
CA SER A 278 -4.23 -16.40 -21.49
C SER A 278 -4.57 -14.90 -21.49
N THR A 279 -4.08 -14.17 -20.49
CA THR A 279 -4.37 -12.73 -20.34
C THR A 279 -3.63 -11.89 -21.38
N PHE A 280 -2.36 -12.19 -21.64
CA PHE A 280 -1.58 -11.55 -22.69
C PHE A 280 -2.25 -11.76 -24.06
N LYS A 281 -2.75 -12.97 -24.34
CA LYS A 281 -3.53 -13.28 -25.55
C LYS A 281 -4.87 -12.55 -25.62
N ILE A 282 -5.54 -12.34 -24.49
CA ILE A 282 -6.79 -11.56 -24.42
C ILE A 282 -6.56 -10.07 -24.71
N ILE A 283 -5.54 -9.45 -24.10
CA ILE A 283 -5.26 -8.01 -24.25
C ILE A 283 -4.54 -7.74 -25.58
N LEU A 284 -3.36 -8.35 -25.78
CA LEU A 284 -2.38 -8.03 -26.82
C LEU A 284 -2.48 -8.93 -28.07
N LYS A 285 -3.39 -9.90 -28.10
CA LYS A 285 -3.69 -10.80 -29.24
C LYS A 285 -2.53 -11.70 -29.71
N LYS A 286 -1.40 -11.73 -28.98
CA LYS A 286 -0.25 -12.62 -29.21
C LYS A 286 -0.07 -13.60 -28.04
N GLU A 287 0.84 -14.57 -28.18
CA GLU A 287 1.26 -15.45 -27.08
C GLU A 287 2.67 -15.03 -26.59
N PRO A 288 2.89 -14.90 -25.27
CA PRO A 288 4.19 -14.56 -24.71
C PRO A 288 5.03 -15.81 -24.40
N GLY A 289 6.34 -15.59 -24.16
CA GLY A 289 7.18 -16.51 -23.40
C GLY A 289 6.83 -16.54 -21.90
N SER A 290 7.75 -17.03 -21.07
CA SER A 290 7.56 -17.13 -19.61
C SER A 290 7.36 -15.77 -18.95
N ILE A 291 6.50 -15.70 -17.93
CA ILE A 291 6.31 -14.50 -17.09
C ILE A 291 7.63 -14.00 -16.49
N THR A 292 8.61 -14.89 -16.27
CA THR A 292 9.95 -14.55 -15.75
C THR A 292 10.75 -13.66 -16.69
N GLU A 293 10.47 -13.69 -18.00
CA GLU A 293 11.10 -12.80 -18.99
C GLU A 293 10.63 -11.34 -18.83
N TYR A 294 9.43 -11.11 -18.29
CA TYR A 294 8.74 -9.82 -18.27
C TYR A 294 8.80 -9.10 -16.92
N GLU A 295 9.38 -9.70 -15.88
CA GLU A 295 9.34 -9.20 -14.50
C GLU A 295 9.75 -7.73 -14.35
N ASN A 296 10.81 -7.31 -15.04
CA ASN A 296 11.35 -5.95 -14.95
C ASN A 296 10.36 -4.89 -15.48
N TRP A 297 9.47 -5.27 -16.39
CA TRP A 297 8.38 -4.43 -16.91
C TRP A 297 7.12 -4.52 -16.04
N LEU A 298 6.76 -5.72 -15.58
CA LEU A 298 5.66 -5.91 -14.64
C LEU A 298 5.90 -5.19 -13.30
N ALA A 299 7.17 -5.03 -12.92
CA ALA A 299 7.64 -4.29 -11.74
C ALA A 299 8.33 -2.94 -12.05
N SER A 300 8.20 -2.34 -13.25
CA SER A 300 8.97 -1.12 -13.60
C SER A 300 8.64 0.05 -12.68
N GLU A 301 7.36 0.44 -12.64
CA GLU A 301 6.78 1.53 -11.83
C GLU A 301 6.33 1.03 -10.44
N LYS A 302 6.94 -0.04 -9.92
CA LYS A 302 6.27 -0.90 -8.93
C LYS A 302 7.18 -1.54 -7.90
N MET A 303 6.49 -2.10 -6.89
CA MET A 303 7.06 -2.89 -5.81
C MET A 303 7.82 -4.09 -6.35
N LYS A 304 9.12 -4.17 -6.02
CA LYS A 304 9.99 -5.31 -6.35
C LYS A 304 10.09 -6.26 -5.16
N MET A 305 10.12 -7.57 -5.41
CA MET A 305 10.35 -8.58 -4.36
C MET A 305 11.84 -8.93 -4.29
N GLU A 306 12.52 -8.41 -3.28
CA GLU A 306 13.94 -8.63 -3.03
C GLU A 306 14.15 -9.89 -2.18
N PRO A 307 14.98 -10.86 -2.59
CA PRO A 307 15.39 -11.97 -1.72
C PRO A 307 16.32 -11.47 -0.61
N ILE A 308 16.08 -11.92 0.62
CA ILE A 308 16.90 -11.61 1.80
C ILE A 308 17.27 -12.91 2.51
N GLN A 309 18.55 -13.05 2.88
CA GLN A 309 18.99 -14.11 3.79
C GLN A 309 18.67 -13.69 5.22
N THR A 310 17.97 -14.54 5.97
CA THR A 310 17.69 -14.34 7.38
C THR A 310 18.95 -14.52 8.21
N MET A 311 18.94 -14.03 9.45
CA MET A 311 20.06 -14.26 10.38
C MET A 311 20.31 -15.76 10.69
N PHE A 312 19.38 -16.64 10.30
CA PHE A 312 19.49 -18.10 10.43
C PHE A 312 19.97 -18.81 9.16
N GLY A 313 20.04 -18.12 8.02
CA GLY A 313 20.50 -18.66 6.73
C GLY A 313 19.39 -19.23 5.85
N SER A 314 18.12 -19.01 6.20
CA SER A 314 16.98 -19.25 5.29
C SER A 314 16.79 -18.06 4.37
N THR A 315 16.19 -18.26 3.20
CA THR A 315 15.79 -17.15 2.31
C THR A 315 14.34 -16.75 2.56
N THR A 316 14.09 -15.45 2.64
CA THR A 316 12.75 -14.84 2.64
C THR A 316 12.72 -13.70 1.59
N TYR A 317 11.59 -13.04 1.43
CA TYR A 317 11.38 -12.01 0.41
C TYR A 317 10.81 -10.74 1.03
N ARG A 318 11.35 -9.58 0.65
CA ARG A 318 10.94 -8.26 1.14
C ARG A 318 10.41 -7.40 -0.02
N PRO A 319 9.25 -6.75 0.11
CA PRO A 319 8.80 -5.78 -0.88
C PRO A 319 9.64 -4.50 -0.81
N SER A 320 9.90 -3.91 -1.97
CA SER A 320 10.70 -2.69 -2.13
C SER A 320 9.88 -1.67 -2.93
N HIS A 321 9.27 -0.71 -2.24
CA HIS A 321 8.40 0.33 -2.81
C HIS A 321 8.39 1.59 -1.92
N PRO A 322 8.30 2.82 -2.47
CA PRO A 322 8.22 4.05 -1.67
C PRO A 322 7.07 4.06 -0.67
N ASP A 323 5.87 3.64 -1.07
CA ASP A 323 4.70 3.61 -0.17
C ASP A 323 4.75 2.52 0.91
N LEU A 324 5.73 1.61 0.82
CA LEU A 324 6.02 0.60 1.83
C LEU A 324 7.24 0.99 2.68
N TYR A 325 7.57 2.29 2.75
CA TYR A 325 8.76 2.83 3.40
C TYR A 325 9.08 2.22 4.78
N ALA A 326 8.09 2.01 5.66
CA ALA A 326 8.35 1.45 6.99
C ALA A 326 8.90 0.01 6.98
N ILE A 327 8.71 -0.77 5.91
CA ILE A 327 9.38 -2.08 5.72
C ILE A 327 10.89 -1.92 5.51
N SER A 328 11.34 -0.76 4.98
CA SER A 328 12.76 -0.46 4.85
C SER A 328 13.45 -0.15 6.19
N LEU A 329 12.66 0.18 7.24
CA LEU A 329 13.12 0.48 8.60
C LEU A 329 13.38 -0.77 9.45
N PHE A 330 12.96 -1.96 8.99
CA PHE A 330 13.16 -3.21 9.71
C PHE A 330 14.67 -3.52 9.82
N PRO A 331 15.23 -3.76 11.03
CA PRO A 331 16.63 -4.13 11.20
C PRO A 331 16.97 -5.41 10.42
N LYS A 332 17.89 -5.27 9.44
CA LYS A 332 18.19 -6.34 8.45
C LYS A 332 18.82 -7.58 9.10
N ASP A 333 19.55 -7.38 10.19
CA ASP A 333 20.22 -8.40 11.00
C ASP A 333 19.27 -9.15 11.96
N LEU A 334 18.05 -8.65 12.15
CA LEU A 334 16.99 -9.26 12.95
C LEU A 334 15.84 -9.81 12.09
N PHE A 335 16.05 -9.90 10.77
CA PHE A 335 15.05 -10.36 9.81
C PHE A 335 14.99 -11.90 9.74
N VAL A 336 13.78 -12.45 9.79
CA VAL A 336 13.50 -13.89 9.89
C VAL A 336 12.32 -14.32 9.01
N THR A 337 12.22 -15.61 8.69
CA THR A 337 10.99 -16.22 8.15
C THR A 337 9.89 -16.29 9.22
N LEU A 338 8.64 -16.54 8.82
CA LEU A 338 7.55 -16.76 9.78
C LEU A 338 7.82 -17.98 10.68
N ASN A 339 8.39 -19.06 10.14
CA ASN A 339 8.70 -20.27 10.90
C ASN A 339 9.80 -20.03 11.95
N GLU A 340 10.87 -19.33 11.59
CA GLU A 340 11.92 -18.91 12.52
C GLU A 340 11.34 -17.99 13.61
N GLY A 341 10.55 -17.00 13.21
CA GLY A 341 9.87 -16.09 14.13
C GLY A 341 8.98 -16.80 15.16
N LEU A 342 8.20 -17.80 14.74
CA LEU A 342 7.32 -18.57 15.64
C LEU A 342 8.10 -19.42 16.66
N GLU A 343 9.32 -19.86 16.36
CA GLU A 343 10.22 -20.46 17.35
C GLU A 343 10.80 -19.40 18.30
N LEU A 344 11.21 -18.25 17.77
CA LEU A 344 11.76 -17.13 18.56
C LEU A 344 10.72 -16.48 19.49
N GLY A 345 9.43 -16.48 19.10
CA GLY A 345 8.31 -16.03 19.93
C GLY A 345 8.07 -16.86 21.21
N LYS A 346 8.77 -17.99 21.37
CA LYS A 346 8.81 -18.78 22.61
C LYS A 346 9.82 -18.24 23.62
N ILE A 347 10.77 -17.41 23.18
CA ILE A 347 11.74 -16.73 24.04
C ILE A 347 11.03 -15.60 24.77
N VAL A 348 11.25 -15.52 26.09
CA VAL A 348 10.68 -14.50 26.98
C VAL A 348 11.77 -13.63 27.55
N MET A 349 11.44 -12.36 27.82
CA MET A 349 12.28 -11.43 28.57
C MET A 349 12.45 -11.88 30.03
N ASP A 350 13.50 -11.44 30.72
CA ASP A 350 13.57 -11.60 32.16
C ASP A 350 12.41 -10.85 32.83
N GLN A 351 11.69 -11.51 33.74
CA GLN A 351 10.58 -10.90 34.47
C GLN A 351 11.05 -9.73 35.37
N SER A 352 12.33 -9.69 35.74
CA SER A 352 12.92 -8.54 36.46
C SER A 352 12.89 -7.24 35.63
N ALA A 353 12.97 -7.35 34.30
CA ALA A 353 13.07 -6.20 33.40
C ALA A 353 11.74 -5.51 33.11
N LEU A 354 10.60 -6.13 33.47
CA LEU A 354 9.26 -5.59 33.19
C LEU A 354 8.89 -4.35 34.04
N GLY A 355 9.85 -3.80 34.80
CA GLY A 355 9.63 -2.72 35.76
C GLY A 355 9.54 -1.31 35.17
N SER A 356 10.09 -1.04 33.98
CA SER A 356 10.04 0.27 33.30
C SER A 356 10.33 0.14 31.81
N ILE A 357 10.02 1.18 31.03
CA ILE A 357 10.36 1.28 29.60
C ILE A 357 11.87 1.07 29.37
N ASP A 358 12.73 1.76 30.13
CA ASP A 358 14.19 1.67 29.96
C ASP A 358 14.72 0.25 30.21
N SER A 359 14.16 -0.45 31.21
CA SER A 359 14.58 -1.81 31.54
C SER A 359 14.12 -2.82 30.49
N ILE A 360 12.87 -2.73 30.01
CA ILE A 360 12.36 -3.54 28.89
C ILE A 360 13.20 -3.29 27.63
N THR A 361 13.40 -2.03 27.25
CA THR A 361 14.11 -1.65 26.02
C THR A 361 15.57 -2.09 26.02
N SER A 362 16.23 -2.11 27.18
CA SER A 362 17.59 -2.67 27.34
C SER A 362 17.71 -4.16 27.01
N GLN A 363 16.58 -4.90 27.00
CA GLN A 363 16.53 -6.33 26.72
C GLN A 363 15.83 -6.69 25.40
N LEU A 364 15.27 -5.74 24.65
CA LEU A 364 14.46 -6.02 23.45
C LEU A 364 15.21 -6.85 22.40
N GLY A 365 16.50 -6.59 22.18
CA GLY A 365 17.36 -7.30 21.22
C GLY A 365 17.65 -8.78 21.55
N GLN A 366 16.98 -9.34 22.56
CA GLN A 366 16.92 -10.78 22.84
C GLN A 366 15.67 -11.47 22.28
N ILE A 367 14.57 -10.71 22.09
CA ILE A 367 13.25 -11.23 21.66
C ILE A 367 12.69 -10.55 20.40
N ALA A 368 13.24 -9.40 20.03
CA ALA A 368 12.73 -8.56 18.95
C ALA A 368 13.27 -9.01 17.59
N TYR A 369 12.45 -9.78 16.87
CA TYR A 369 12.74 -10.24 15.52
C TYR A 369 11.64 -9.76 14.56
N PHE A 370 11.97 -9.62 13.29
CA PHE A 370 11.10 -9.01 12.29
C PHE A 370 10.90 -9.90 11.07
N SER A 371 9.67 -9.92 10.56
CA SER A 371 9.33 -10.60 9.31
C SER A 371 8.18 -9.86 8.64
N VAL A 372 8.18 -9.84 7.31
CA VAL A 372 7.03 -9.43 6.50
C VAL A 372 6.17 -10.63 6.07
N GLU A 373 6.48 -11.84 6.53
CA GLU A 373 5.68 -13.02 6.20
C GLU A 373 4.41 -13.10 7.05
N ILE A 374 3.24 -13.02 6.40
CA ILE A 374 1.97 -13.49 6.99
C ILE A 374 1.37 -14.50 6.02
N LEU A 375 1.11 -15.71 6.52
CA LEU A 375 0.46 -16.79 5.79
C LEU A 375 -0.78 -17.18 6.60
N ASP A 376 -1.97 -16.77 6.16
CA ASP A 376 -3.22 -17.02 6.88
C ASP A 376 -4.36 -17.47 5.95
N GLY A 377 -5.32 -18.20 6.50
CA GLY A 377 -6.28 -18.98 5.72
C GLY A 377 -5.62 -20.10 4.89
N VAL A 378 -6.33 -20.59 3.87
CA VAL A 378 -5.86 -21.68 3.01
C VAL A 378 -5.03 -21.12 1.86
N ASN A 379 -3.71 -21.25 1.93
CA ASN A 379 -2.80 -20.84 0.86
C ASN A 379 -2.18 -22.05 0.15
N LYS A 380 -2.03 -21.97 -1.17
CA LYS A 380 -1.42 -23.01 -2.02
C LYS A 380 -0.53 -22.40 -3.11
N ASN A 381 0.56 -23.08 -3.43
CA ASN A 381 1.49 -22.70 -4.51
C ASN A 381 1.91 -21.21 -4.46
N THR A 382 2.43 -20.80 -3.30
CA THR A 382 2.87 -19.42 -3.01
C THR A 382 4.37 -19.29 -3.24
N ILE A 383 4.75 -18.86 -4.44
CA ILE A 383 6.14 -18.78 -4.90
C ILE A 383 6.66 -17.36 -4.63
N GLN A 384 7.69 -17.24 -3.80
CA GLN A 384 8.37 -15.97 -3.48
C GLN A 384 7.43 -14.84 -3.02
N SER A 385 6.34 -15.22 -2.33
CA SER A 385 5.23 -14.36 -1.95
C SER A 385 5.02 -14.44 -0.42
N PRO A 386 5.53 -13.47 0.37
CA PRO A 386 5.63 -13.63 1.83
C PRO A 386 4.32 -13.32 2.57
N LEU A 387 3.52 -12.37 2.07
CA LEU A 387 2.33 -11.84 2.76
C LEU A 387 1.09 -12.14 1.91
N VAL A 388 0.35 -13.19 2.29
CA VAL A 388 -0.81 -13.71 1.54
C VAL A 388 -1.91 -14.30 2.43
N TYR A 389 -3.18 -14.16 2.00
CA TYR A 389 -4.34 -14.71 2.72
C TYR A 389 -5.36 -15.37 1.78
N TYR A 390 -5.69 -16.65 2.00
CA TYR A 390 -6.65 -17.40 1.17
C TYR A 390 -6.31 -17.35 -0.35
N THR A 391 -5.07 -17.69 -0.72
CA THR A 391 -4.54 -17.56 -2.10
C THR A 391 -4.14 -18.88 -2.75
N ASN A 392 -4.07 -18.89 -4.09
CA ASN A 392 -3.69 -20.06 -4.87
C ASN A 392 -2.86 -19.66 -6.10
N ASN A 393 -1.71 -20.30 -6.34
CA ASN A 393 -0.85 -20.06 -7.53
C ASN A 393 -0.40 -18.59 -7.65
N ILE A 394 0.47 -18.14 -6.75
CA ILE A 394 0.95 -16.74 -6.69
C ILE A 394 2.46 -16.69 -6.91
N TYR A 395 2.93 -15.84 -7.83
CA TYR A 395 4.35 -15.59 -8.09
C TYR A 395 4.75 -14.16 -7.71
N LYS A 396 5.79 -13.98 -6.88
CA LYS A 396 6.33 -12.65 -6.49
C LYS A 396 5.24 -11.65 -6.07
N GLY A 397 4.32 -12.09 -5.21
CA GLY A 397 3.19 -11.31 -4.73
C GLY A 397 3.36 -10.80 -3.29
N PHE A 398 2.81 -9.61 -3.00
CA PHE A 398 2.71 -9.07 -1.63
C PHE A 398 1.28 -8.57 -1.37
N ASP A 399 0.77 -8.76 -0.15
CA ASP A 399 -0.59 -8.37 0.27
C ASP A 399 -1.70 -8.97 -0.61
N ILE A 400 -1.48 -10.18 -1.12
CA ILE A 400 -2.43 -10.84 -2.00
C ILE A 400 -3.46 -11.57 -1.17
N VAL A 401 -4.75 -11.29 -1.38
CA VAL A 401 -5.80 -11.89 -0.54
C VAL A 401 -7.07 -12.20 -1.35
N GLN A 402 -7.65 -13.38 -1.09
CA GLN A 402 -8.81 -13.92 -1.81
C GLN A 402 -8.63 -13.88 -3.34
N SER A 403 -7.45 -14.27 -3.82
CA SER A 403 -7.08 -14.18 -5.25
C SER A 403 -6.23 -15.37 -5.70
N GLU A 404 -6.31 -15.70 -7.00
CA GLU A 404 -5.55 -16.80 -7.58
C GLU A 404 -4.95 -16.54 -8.97
N ASN A 405 -3.92 -17.31 -9.31
CA ASN A 405 -3.17 -17.34 -10.57
C ASN A 405 -2.61 -15.96 -10.97
N LEU A 406 -1.75 -15.41 -10.10
CA LEU A 406 -1.21 -14.05 -10.15
C LEU A 406 0.32 -14.02 -10.24
N GLY A 407 0.88 -12.91 -10.75
CA GLY A 407 2.32 -12.70 -10.86
C GLY A 407 2.76 -11.26 -10.63
N VAL A 408 3.93 -11.07 -10.00
CA VAL A 408 4.69 -9.81 -9.90
C VAL A 408 3.81 -8.62 -9.45
N ILE A 409 3.13 -8.75 -8.32
CA ILE A 409 1.97 -7.90 -7.96
C ILE A 409 1.95 -7.49 -6.50
N SER A 410 1.46 -6.28 -6.23
CA SER A 410 1.09 -5.81 -4.90
C SER A 410 -0.44 -5.66 -4.80
N SER A 411 -1.06 -6.45 -3.93
CA SER A 411 -2.47 -6.40 -3.51
C SER A 411 -3.56 -6.46 -4.59
N ALA A 412 -4.39 -7.51 -4.51
CA ALA A 412 -5.63 -7.62 -5.26
C ALA A 412 -6.69 -8.50 -4.56
N PHE A 413 -7.96 -8.08 -4.58
CA PHE A 413 -9.16 -8.81 -4.10
C PHE A 413 -10.33 -8.60 -5.08
N SER A 414 -11.03 -9.56 -5.65
CA SER A 414 -10.68 -10.92 -6.06
C SER A 414 -10.45 -10.93 -7.58
N SER A 415 -9.78 -11.98 -8.08
CA SER A 415 -8.95 -11.90 -9.28
C SER A 415 -9.19 -13.01 -10.31
N LYS A 416 -9.17 -12.63 -11.60
CA LYS A 416 -9.25 -13.54 -12.75
C LYS A 416 -8.72 -12.89 -14.06
N TYR A 417 -7.49 -12.42 -14.23
CA TYR A 417 -6.28 -12.38 -13.40
C TYR A 417 -5.54 -11.03 -13.61
N ILE A 418 -4.47 -10.71 -12.86
CA ILE A 418 -3.61 -9.51 -13.09
C ILE A 418 -2.11 -9.80 -12.92
N PHE A 419 -1.25 -9.14 -13.71
CA PHE A 419 0.21 -9.07 -13.50
C PHE A 419 0.75 -7.82 -14.22
N GLY A 420 1.48 -6.88 -13.62
CA GLY A 420 1.72 -6.61 -12.20
C GLY A 420 1.03 -5.32 -11.76
N GLY A 421 0.39 -5.29 -10.59
CA GLY A 421 -0.47 -4.18 -10.16
C GLY A 421 -0.23 -3.64 -8.74
N TYR A 422 -0.92 -2.55 -8.40
CA TYR A 422 -0.87 -1.86 -7.10
C TYR A 422 -2.05 -0.88 -6.92
N ARG A 423 -3.15 -1.07 -6.16
CA ARG A 423 -3.70 -2.22 -5.43
C ARG A 423 -5.18 -2.38 -5.83
N ASN A 424 -5.57 -3.44 -6.54
CA ASN A 424 -6.79 -3.47 -7.38
C ASN A 424 -7.93 -4.35 -6.84
N MET A 425 -9.20 -3.93 -6.96
CA MET A 425 -10.35 -4.77 -6.54
C MET A 425 -11.62 -4.53 -7.37
N ASN A 426 -12.35 -5.48 -7.97
CA ASN A 426 -12.08 -6.86 -8.41
C ASN A 426 -11.63 -6.81 -9.88
N SER A 427 -11.22 -7.93 -10.50
CA SER A 427 -10.50 -7.87 -11.79
C SER A 427 -10.73 -9.02 -12.78
N GLU A 428 -10.96 -8.72 -14.07
CA GLU A 428 -10.87 -9.70 -15.18
C GLU A 428 -9.83 -9.33 -16.27
N PHE A 429 -8.62 -9.90 -16.17
CA PHE A 429 -7.53 -9.94 -17.18
C PHE A 429 -6.78 -8.61 -17.44
N CYS A 430 -5.90 -8.15 -16.53
CA CYS A 430 -5.16 -6.89 -16.73
C CYS A 430 -3.64 -6.99 -16.58
N ILE A 431 -2.92 -6.20 -17.37
CA ILE A 431 -1.48 -5.94 -17.27
C ILE A 431 -1.37 -4.43 -17.39
N ASN A 432 -1.33 -3.59 -16.37
CA ASN A 432 -0.26 -3.54 -15.37
C ASN A 432 -0.70 -2.63 -14.18
N CYS A 433 -1.98 -2.72 -13.79
CA CYS A 433 -2.76 -1.55 -13.34
C CYS A 433 -2.48 -1.01 -11.92
N HIS A 434 -2.65 0.30 -11.78
CA HIS A 434 -2.62 1.02 -10.51
C HIS A 434 -4.05 1.41 -10.05
N ASN A 435 -4.22 2.27 -9.05
CA ASN A 435 -4.73 1.91 -7.71
C ASN A 435 -6.24 1.60 -7.55
N SER A 436 -6.82 0.82 -8.46
CA SER A 436 -8.20 1.01 -8.92
C SER A 436 -9.27 0.03 -8.44
N LEU A 437 -10.52 0.41 -8.70
CA LEU A 437 -11.74 -0.40 -8.59
C LEU A 437 -12.53 -0.35 -9.93
N TYR A 438 -13.55 -1.16 -10.19
CA TYR A 438 -13.47 -2.60 -10.38
C TYR A 438 -13.25 -2.87 -11.90
N LEU A 439 -12.28 -3.68 -12.31
CA LEU A 439 -11.66 -3.63 -13.65
C LEU A 439 -11.96 -4.83 -14.57
N SER A 440 -11.84 -4.61 -15.89
CA SER A 440 -11.68 -5.68 -16.88
C SER A 440 -10.82 -5.26 -18.08
N ARG A 441 -9.97 -6.17 -18.57
CA ARG A 441 -9.13 -6.09 -19.79
C ARG A 441 -8.37 -4.77 -19.95
N CYS A 442 -7.19 -4.62 -19.33
CA CYS A 442 -6.48 -3.33 -19.30
C CYS A 442 -4.96 -3.41 -19.50
N LEU A 443 -4.38 -2.37 -20.12
CA LEU A 443 -2.94 -2.01 -20.16
C LEU A 443 -2.80 -0.50 -20.47
N GLU A 444 -2.72 0.45 -19.53
CA GLU A 444 -2.78 0.42 -18.05
C GLU A 444 -3.92 1.36 -17.55
N VAL A 445 -4.10 1.51 -16.23
CA VAL A 445 -5.09 2.44 -15.65
C VAL A 445 -4.65 2.95 -14.27
N ASP A 446 -4.93 4.22 -13.98
CA ASP A 446 -4.87 4.85 -12.66
C ASP A 446 -5.73 6.14 -12.62
N THR A 447 -6.73 6.35 -11.78
CA THR A 447 -7.43 5.45 -10.86
C THR A 447 -8.91 5.33 -11.27
N SER A 448 -9.55 4.17 -11.05
CA SER A 448 -10.90 3.84 -11.55
C SER A 448 -11.94 3.45 -10.49
N THR A 449 -13.25 3.59 -10.79
CA THR A 449 -14.35 2.87 -10.11
C THR A 449 -15.19 1.91 -10.98
N LYS A 450 -15.02 1.86 -12.31
CA LYS A 450 -15.32 0.68 -13.17
C LYS A 450 -14.83 0.88 -14.62
N CYS A 451 -14.28 -0.16 -15.27
CA CYS A 451 -13.60 -0.04 -16.58
C CYS A 451 -13.62 -1.34 -17.42
N ALA A 452 -13.57 -1.23 -18.76
CA ALA A 452 -13.40 -2.35 -19.70
C ALA A 452 -12.57 -2.03 -20.97
N ASP A 453 -11.73 -2.99 -21.37
CA ASP A 453 -10.97 -3.09 -22.65
C ASP A 453 -10.17 -1.82 -23.02
N ALA A 454 -9.22 -1.46 -22.15
CA ALA A 454 -8.64 -0.11 -22.02
C ALA A 454 -7.10 -0.01 -22.09
N LEU A 455 -6.57 0.96 -22.84
CA LEU A 455 -5.14 1.26 -22.92
C LEU A 455 -4.81 2.75 -23.23
N PHE A 456 -4.24 3.63 -22.40
CA PHE A 456 -3.90 3.62 -20.97
C PHE A 456 -4.59 4.87 -20.34
N CYS A 457 -5.29 4.81 -19.20
CA CYS A 457 -6.24 5.90 -18.81
C CYS A 457 -6.01 6.53 -17.42
N HIS A 458 -6.27 7.85 -17.29
CA HIS A 458 -6.13 8.63 -16.03
C HIS A 458 -7.02 9.90 -15.97
N ASN A 459 -7.79 10.20 -14.92
CA ASN A 459 -8.50 9.30 -14.02
C ASN A 459 -9.69 8.65 -14.76
N SER A 460 -10.50 7.79 -14.13
CA SER A 460 -11.58 7.09 -14.84
C SER A 460 -12.79 6.72 -14.00
N GLU A 461 -14.00 6.83 -14.58
CA GLU A 461 -15.18 6.10 -14.13
C GLU A 461 -16.06 5.69 -15.32
N GLY A 462 -16.28 4.39 -15.49
CA GLY A 462 -17.44 3.82 -16.18
C GLY A 462 -17.36 3.53 -17.68
N LEU A 463 -16.18 3.34 -18.30
CA LEU A 463 -16.06 3.30 -19.78
C LEU A 463 -15.49 2.02 -20.44
N THR A 464 -15.87 1.89 -21.73
CA THR A 464 -15.73 0.74 -22.64
C THR A 464 -15.88 1.22 -24.10
N ASP A 465 -15.04 0.88 -25.07
CA ASP A 465 -13.61 0.51 -24.99
C ASP A 465 -12.76 1.78 -24.89
N SER A 466 -11.49 1.70 -24.45
CA SER A 466 -10.67 2.90 -24.19
C SER A 466 -9.27 2.90 -24.82
N MET A 467 -8.86 4.06 -25.35
CA MET A 467 -7.52 4.30 -25.92
C MET A 467 -6.96 5.70 -25.54
N PHE A 468 -6.16 5.77 -24.48
CA PHE A 468 -5.52 6.99 -23.94
C PHE A 468 -6.50 8.14 -23.62
N CYS A 469 -6.96 8.20 -22.36
CA CYS A 469 -8.06 9.08 -21.92
C CYS A 469 -7.70 9.91 -20.70
N PHE A 470 -8.12 11.19 -20.69
CA PHE A 470 -7.77 12.17 -19.65
C PHE A 470 -9.02 12.82 -19.03
N ASN A 471 -9.40 12.32 -17.85
CA ASN A 471 -10.47 12.87 -16.99
C ASN A 471 -11.89 12.95 -17.60
N VAL A 472 -12.32 11.93 -18.36
CA VAL A 472 -13.68 11.86 -18.95
C VAL A 472 -14.56 10.80 -18.28
N LYS A 473 -15.86 11.08 -18.20
CA LYS A 473 -16.93 10.11 -17.92
C LYS A 473 -17.96 10.15 -19.07
N GLY A 474 -18.43 9.00 -19.54
CA GLY A 474 -19.58 8.87 -20.48
C GLY A 474 -19.33 8.69 -21.99
N LYS A 475 -18.10 8.80 -22.53
CA LYS A 475 -17.84 8.71 -24.00
C LYS A 475 -17.52 7.29 -24.49
N ARG A 476 -17.98 6.93 -25.70
CA ARG A 476 -17.58 5.71 -26.42
C ARG A 476 -16.64 6.03 -27.59
N HIS A 477 -15.86 5.04 -28.02
CA HIS A 477 -14.95 5.09 -29.17
C HIS A 477 -14.09 6.36 -29.19
N ALA A 478 -13.43 6.64 -28.06
CA ALA A 478 -12.74 7.90 -27.83
C ALA A 478 -11.21 7.72 -27.75
N ILE A 479 -10.50 8.71 -28.28
CA ILE A 479 -9.04 8.85 -28.25
C ILE A 479 -8.73 10.32 -27.91
N GLY A 480 -7.88 10.58 -26.91
CA GLY A 480 -7.53 11.96 -26.50
C GLY A 480 -8.77 12.82 -26.27
N ASN A 481 -9.74 12.29 -25.51
CA ASN A 481 -11.05 12.88 -25.22
C ASN A 481 -11.96 13.17 -26.45
N THR A 482 -11.54 12.89 -27.68
CA THR A 482 -12.31 13.06 -28.92
C THR A 482 -13.03 11.75 -29.26
N SER A 483 -14.34 11.79 -29.54
CA SER A 483 -15.10 10.60 -29.98
C SER A 483 -15.04 10.44 -31.50
N LEU A 484 -14.85 9.21 -31.96
CA LEU A 484 -14.63 8.84 -33.36
C LEU A 484 -15.74 7.89 -33.88
N PRO A 485 -15.91 7.77 -35.21
CA PRO A 485 -16.67 6.66 -35.79
C PRO A 485 -16.05 5.31 -35.40
N GLN A 486 -16.89 4.29 -35.21
CA GLN A 486 -16.45 2.97 -34.72
C GLN A 486 -15.40 2.32 -35.63
N ALA A 487 -15.51 2.49 -36.96
CA ALA A 487 -14.57 1.90 -37.92
C ALA A 487 -13.15 2.52 -37.79
N ASP A 488 -13.06 3.84 -37.66
CA ASP A 488 -11.79 4.56 -37.49
C ASP A 488 -11.15 4.20 -36.15
N TYR A 489 -11.95 4.17 -35.08
CA TYR A 489 -11.52 3.74 -33.75
C TYR A 489 -10.94 2.31 -33.77
N SER A 490 -11.64 1.34 -34.36
CA SER A 490 -11.16 -0.05 -34.44
C SER A 490 -9.87 -0.17 -35.22
N LYS A 491 -9.75 0.51 -36.37
CA LYS A 491 -8.54 0.52 -37.20
C LYS A 491 -7.33 1.08 -36.45
N ILE A 492 -7.51 2.16 -35.69
CA ILE A 492 -6.45 2.74 -34.85
C ILE A 492 -6.10 1.79 -33.68
N LYS A 493 -7.10 1.14 -33.06
CA LYS A 493 -6.90 0.15 -31.98
C LYS A 493 -6.08 -1.05 -32.44
N GLU A 494 -6.37 -1.60 -33.61
CA GLU A 494 -5.62 -2.73 -34.18
C GLU A 494 -4.15 -2.35 -34.48
N SER A 495 -3.91 -1.19 -35.09
CA SER A 495 -2.56 -0.70 -35.39
C SER A 495 -1.72 -0.47 -34.12
N VAL A 496 -2.30 0.17 -33.10
CA VAL A 496 -1.62 0.42 -31.81
C VAL A 496 -1.36 -0.89 -31.06
N LEU A 497 -2.29 -1.85 -31.06
CA LEU A 497 -2.09 -3.16 -30.42
C LEU A 497 -1.01 -3.99 -31.12
N GLU A 498 -0.91 -3.96 -32.45
CA GLU A 498 0.15 -4.66 -33.19
C GLU A 498 1.53 -4.06 -32.89
N GLN A 499 1.64 -2.72 -32.82
CA GLN A 499 2.88 -2.02 -32.47
C GLN A 499 3.30 -2.32 -31.02
N LEU A 500 2.38 -2.17 -30.04
CA LEU A 500 2.64 -2.42 -28.63
C LEU A 500 3.00 -3.88 -28.35
N SER A 501 2.25 -4.84 -28.92
CA SER A 501 2.51 -6.27 -28.70
C SER A 501 3.85 -6.70 -29.29
N SER A 502 4.20 -6.20 -30.48
CA SER A 502 5.51 -6.46 -31.10
C SER A 502 6.66 -5.87 -30.27
N GLU A 503 6.52 -4.64 -29.78
CA GLU A 503 7.51 -4.00 -28.90
C GLU A 503 7.70 -4.78 -27.59
N ILE A 504 6.61 -5.17 -26.92
CA ILE A 504 6.64 -5.91 -25.66
C ILE A 504 7.25 -7.30 -25.85
N LEU A 505 6.89 -8.04 -26.91
CA LEU A 505 7.46 -9.37 -27.17
C LEU A 505 8.96 -9.31 -27.48
N GLN A 506 9.41 -8.30 -28.23
CA GLN A 506 10.83 -8.13 -28.60
C GLN A 506 11.68 -7.63 -27.44
N LYS A 507 11.23 -6.60 -26.72
CA LYS A 507 12.02 -5.89 -25.69
C LYS A 507 11.77 -6.38 -24.27
N LYS A 508 10.75 -7.22 -24.05
CA LYS A 508 10.21 -7.61 -22.73
C LYS A 508 9.79 -6.43 -21.86
N ASN A 509 9.46 -5.30 -22.51
CA ASN A 509 9.16 -4.02 -21.87
C ASN A 509 8.33 -3.13 -22.82
N CYS A 510 7.58 -2.18 -22.26
CA CYS A 510 6.88 -1.15 -23.02
C CYS A 510 7.47 0.23 -22.70
N ARG A 511 7.78 1.03 -23.72
CA ARG A 511 8.30 2.41 -23.53
C ARG A 511 7.23 3.41 -23.08
N PHE A 512 5.95 3.11 -23.28
CA PHE A 512 4.84 3.92 -22.82
C PHE A 512 4.24 3.31 -21.55
N SER A 513 4.08 4.14 -20.53
CA SER A 513 3.31 3.85 -19.31
C SER A 513 2.58 5.12 -18.90
N ILE A 514 1.46 5.00 -18.20
CA ILE A 514 0.60 6.13 -17.82
C ILE A 514 1.33 7.21 -16.99
N PHE A 515 2.45 6.86 -16.33
CA PHE A 515 3.26 7.77 -15.51
C PHE A 515 4.35 8.53 -16.29
N THR A 516 4.82 8.00 -17.42
CA THR A 516 5.97 8.53 -18.18
C THR A 516 5.54 9.39 -19.37
N ILE A 517 4.48 8.96 -20.05
CA ILE A 517 3.92 9.50 -21.29
C ILE A 517 3.59 11.01 -21.23
N GLY A 518 3.06 11.52 -20.11
CA GLY A 518 2.76 12.95 -19.96
C GLY A 518 3.99 13.85 -19.86
N GLY A 519 5.18 13.27 -19.68
CA GLY A 519 6.46 13.96 -19.74
C GLY A 519 7.18 13.86 -21.09
N MET A 520 6.58 13.21 -22.09
CA MET A 520 7.14 13.09 -23.45
C MET A 520 6.79 14.34 -24.26
N LYS A 521 7.83 15.01 -24.80
CA LYS A 521 7.75 16.25 -25.59
C LYS A 521 8.73 16.14 -26.76
#